data_AF-A0A1I7FK50-F1
#
_entry.id   AF-A0A1I7FK50-F1
#
_cell.length_a   1.000
_cell.length_b   1.000
_cell.length_c   1.000
_cell.angle_alpha   90.00
_cell.angle_beta   90.00
_cell.angle_gamma   90.00
#
_symmetry.space_group_name_H-M   'P 1'
#
loop_
_entity.id
_entity.type
_entity.pdbx_description
1 polymer ?
#
loop_
_entity_poly.entity_id
_entity_poly.type
_entity_poly.pdbx_seq_one_letter_code
_entity_poly.pdbx_strand_id
1 'polypeptide(L)'
;MEVISKIKDDFMKNYGWGSQNLCNEIQAISDSPNTGKCDFWNGSYIHIVTANDNARHNRANVIIIDEFRMVDLKTITTVIKKFLTAPRSPGYLNKPEYSHLQERNTEIYMSSAWYSSHWCFKKAQSFLANMLDDKRSYFICGLPYQHAIQSGLLMREEVEDEMSEEDFDPVSWSMEMECLFYGQNSDAFFSYEDFNNRRKIKNAYLPLFMYEKRGIHVPELSPNERRIMSVDVALMASTKHDNDSTSIQINVAIPDDKRYRSNYVFLDSREGLTTDELGIIIMRYFYHYNCTDLVLDCAGVGLGVYDFIIKEQYDPDTGETYGALAACNNPEMAERCKVRNARKCVWCIKASADFNSNAATALRTSLKNGEINLLVDSHDASEIVKKIPSYSSLSEKEQTDVIMSYVQTSLLINEAINLDHELVNNKVRLKERSGTRKDRYSSMLYNNAVVQILNTQLKPQQSNAKQILDLMYMRKGKIKK
;
A
#
# COMPACT_ATOMS: atom_id res chain seq x y z
N MET A 1 23.99 3.14 12.27
CA MET A 1 25.36 2.60 12.39
C MET A 1 26.33 3.35 11.50
N GLU A 2 25.92 3.63 10.27
CA GLU A 2 26.69 4.31 9.22
C GLU A 2 27.47 5.57 9.68
N VAL A 3 26.88 6.47 10.47
CA VAL A 3 27.56 7.69 10.93
C VAL A 3 28.84 7.39 11.73
N ILE A 4 28.79 6.42 12.66
CA ILE A 4 29.96 6.08 13.49
C ILE A 4 31.00 5.34 12.67
N SER A 5 30.57 4.45 11.76
CA SER A 5 31.46 3.77 10.81
C SER A 5 32.17 4.80 9.91
N LYS A 6 31.47 5.80 9.40
CA LYS A 6 32.05 6.87 8.58
C LYS A 6 33.11 7.69 9.34
N ILE A 7 32.87 8.01 10.61
CA ILE A 7 33.89 8.65 11.46
C ILE A 7 35.12 7.74 11.60
N LYS A 8 34.90 6.47 11.96
CA LYS A 8 35.96 5.50 12.27
C LYS A 8 36.78 5.07 11.06
N ASP A 9 36.13 4.84 9.93
CA ASP A 9 36.71 4.18 8.77
C ASP A 9 37.04 5.15 7.64
N ASP A 10 36.30 6.24 7.49
CA ASP A 10 36.61 7.26 6.49
C ASP A 10 37.39 8.41 7.12
N PHE A 11 36.81 9.14 8.07
CA PHE A 11 37.43 10.39 8.54
C PHE A 11 38.71 10.16 9.37
N MET A 12 38.75 9.10 10.17
CA MET A 12 39.93 8.73 10.96
C MET A 12 40.99 7.95 10.17
N LYS A 13 40.66 7.33 9.02
CA LYS A 13 41.61 6.47 8.28
C LYS A 13 41.84 6.80 6.80
N ASN A 14 41.16 7.81 6.23
CA ASN A 14 41.07 8.00 4.78
C ASN A 14 42.41 7.82 4.05
N TYR A 15 42.47 6.84 3.15
CA TYR A 15 43.62 6.51 2.29
C TYR A 15 45.00 6.53 3.00
N GLY A 16 45.05 6.08 4.26
CA GLY A 16 46.30 5.90 5.03
C GLY A 16 46.71 7.05 5.94
N TRP A 17 46.09 8.24 5.82
CA TRP A 17 46.43 9.45 6.60
C TRP A 17 45.19 10.19 7.10
N GLY A 18 44.23 9.47 7.70
CA GLY A 18 43.04 10.12 8.26
C GLY A 18 43.39 11.23 9.26
N SER A 19 42.41 12.06 9.62
CA SER A 19 42.68 13.32 10.33
C SER A 19 43.28 13.07 11.71
N GLN A 20 44.59 13.32 11.86
CA GLN A 20 45.29 13.18 13.14
C GLN A 20 44.67 14.08 14.22
N ASN A 21 44.21 15.27 13.83
CA ASN A 21 43.52 16.19 14.73
C ASN A 21 42.20 15.57 15.24
N LEU A 22 41.42 14.94 14.36
CA LEU A 22 40.19 14.24 14.77
C LEU A 22 40.50 13.06 15.69
N CYS A 23 41.51 12.26 15.36
CA CYS A 23 41.96 11.14 16.20
C CYS A 23 42.38 11.60 17.60
N ASN A 24 43.04 12.76 17.71
CA ASN A 24 43.45 13.33 19.00
C ASN A 24 42.27 13.83 19.85
N GLU A 25 41.14 14.18 19.24
CA GLU A 25 39.93 14.65 19.92
C GLU A 25 39.03 13.49 20.40
N ILE A 26 39.13 12.32 19.77
CA ILE A 26 38.32 11.14 20.11
C ILE A 26 38.94 10.40 21.29
N GLN A 27 38.14 10.23 22.35
CA GLN A 27 38.50 9.44 23.52
C GLN A 27 38.21 7.95 23.29
N ALA A 28 37.04 7.62 22.75
CA ALA A 28 36.63 6.26 22.47
C ALA A 28 35.60 6.24 21.34
N ILE A 29 35.63 5.19 20.51
CA ILE A 29 34.66 4.99 19.43
C ILE A 29 34.28 3.51 19.34
N SER A 30 32.98 3.24 19.22
CA SER A 30 32.42 1.89 19.10
C SER A 30 31.36 1.87 18.00
N ASP A 31 31.55 1.00 17.02
CA ASP A 31 30.65 0.72 15.90
C ASP A 31 29.92 -0.61 16.07
N SER A 32 29.72 -1.07 17.31
CA SER A 32 28.88 -2.25 17.54
C SER A 32 27.39 -1.91 17.51
N PRO A 33 26.50 -2.81 17.02
CA PRO A 33 25.07 -2.53 16.87
C PRO A 33 24.34 -2.02 18.11
N ASN A 34 24.81 -2.40 19.31
CA ASN A 34 24.20 -2.03 20.59
C ASN A 34 24.88 -0.85 21.28
N THR A 35 26.06 -0.40 20.83
CA THR A 35 26.83 0.67 21.49
C THR A 35 27.40 1.69 20.50
N GLY A 36 26.75 1.89 19.35
CA GLY A 36 27.15 2.84 18.31
C GLY A 36 27.36 4.25 18.87
N LYS A 37 28.59 4.59 19.24
CA LYS A 37 28.92 5.80 20.02
C LYS A 37 30.33 6.29 19.73
N CYS A 38 30.52 7.60 19.74
CA CYS A 38 31.81 8.27 19.69
C CYS A 38 31.87 9.29 20.85
N ASP A 39 32.84 9.11 21.74
CA ASP A 39 33.10 9.96 22.90
C ASP A 39 34.34 10.83 22.63
N PHE A 40 34.25 12.11 22.98
CA PHE A 40 35.33 13.10 22.80
C PHE A 40 35.94 13.51 24.14
N TRP A 41 37.21 13.90 24.15
CA TRP A 41 37.92 14.31 25.38
C TRP A 41 37.30 15.51 26.09
N ASN A 42 36.59 16.37 25.35
CA ASN A 42 35.88 17.51 25.91
C ASN A 42 34.53 17.15 26.58
N GLY A 43 34.17 15.87 26.64
CA GLY A 43 32.94 15.36 27.22
C GLY A 43 31.73 15.36 26.28
N SER A 44 31.88 15.82 25.03
CA SER A 44 30.86 15.67 24.00
C SER A 44 30.78 14.22 23.54
N TYR A 45 29.63 13.82 23.02
CA TYR A 45 29.47 12.49 22.41
C TYR A 45 28.45 12.52 21.27
N ILE A 46 28.62 11.58 20.34
CA ILE A 46 27.62 11.20 19.34
C ILE A 46 27.16 9.80 19.69
N HIS A 47 25.85 9.60 19.82
CA HIS A 47 25.27 8.31 20.21
C HIS A 47 24.10 7.95 19.30
N ILE A 48 24.14 6.76 18.71
CA ILE A 48 23.09 6.23 17.86
C ILE A 48 22.11 5.46 18.73
N VAL A 49 20.82 5.80 18.63
CA VAL A 49 19.76 5.17 19.42
C VAL A 49 18.60 4.81 18.50
N THR A 50 18.07 3.59 18.64
CA THR A 50 16.86 3.17 17.93
C THR A 50 15.64 3.91 18.47
N ALA A 51 14.83 4.48 17.57
CA ALA A 51 13.62 5.21 17.91
C ALA A 51 12.49 4.28 18.40
N ASN A 52 12.51 3.91 19.69
CA ASN A 52 11.48 3.10 20.34
C ASN A 52 11.31 3.47 21.83
N ASP A 53 10.31 2.90 22.49
CA ASP A 53 9.99 3.20 23.91
C ASP A 53 11.11 2.88 24.91
N ASN A 54 12.03 1.97 24.58
CA ASN A 54 13.14 1.61 25.47
C ASN A 54 14.22 2.70 25.54
N ALA A 55 14.20 3.64 24.60
CA ALA A 55 15.20 4.69 24.48
C ALA A 55 15.06 5.84 25.52
N ARG A 56 13.99 5.87 26.33
CA ARG A 56 13.64 6.95 27.29
C ARG A 56 14.75 7.38 28.27
N HIS A 57 15.69 6.50 28.55
CA HIS A 57 16.78 6.76 29.49
C HIS A 57 17.87 7.68 28.90
N ASN A 58 17.91 7.88 27.58
CA ASN A 58 18.91 8.69 26.92
C ASN A 58 18.73 10.19 27.13
N ARG A 59 19.83 10.93 26.99
CA ARG A 59 19.87 12.40 27.11
C ARG A 59 20.66 12.97 25.94
N ALA A 60 20.30 14.18 25.54
CA ALA A 60 20.94 14.89 24.45
C ALA A 60 20.75 16.40 24.58
N ASN A 61 21.64 17.17 23.96
CA ASN A 61 21.46 18.61 23.72
C ASN A 61 21.04 18.89 22.27
N VAL A 62 21.43 18.03 21.34
CA VAL A 62 21.03 18.06 19.94
C VAL A 62 20.46 16.69 19.59
N ILE A 63 19.26 16.66 19.03
CA ILE A 63 18.66 15.44 18.48
C ILE A 63 18.58 15.60 16.98
N ILE A 64 19.07 14.59 16.26
CA ILE A 64 18.87 14.43 14.82
C ILE A 64 17.98 13.21 14.64
N ILE A 65 16.83 13.40 14.00
CA ILE A 65 15.92 12.32 13.62
C ILE A 65 16.03 12.19 12.12
N ASP A 66 16.80 11.19 11.71
CA ASP A 66 16.94 10.78 10.33
C ASP A 66 15.75 9.91 9.92
N GLU A 67 15.40 9.96 8.64
CA GLU A 67 14.15 9.43 8.08
C GLU A 67 12.92 9.62 8.98
N PHE A 68 12.73 10.85 9.46
CA PHE A 68 11.72 11.13 10.47
C PHE A 68 10.29 10.80 10.03
N ARG A 69 10.00 10.70 8.71
CA ARG A 69 8.69 10.29 8.20
C ARG A 69 8.33 8.85 8.59
N MET A 70 9.33 7.99 8.78
CA MET A 70 9.14 6.58 9.17
C MET A 70 8.97 6.39 10.68
N VAL A 71 9.29 7.39 11.49
CA VAL A 71 9.22 7.29 12.95
C VAL A 71 7.84 7.70 13.45
N ASP A 72 7.19 6.83 14.23
CA ASP A 72 5.89 7.14 14.79
C ASP A 72 5.90 8.44 15.62
N LEU A 73 4.91 9.31 15.37
CA LEU A 73 4.81 10.63 15.99
C LEU A 73 4.71 10.55 17.53
N LYS A 74 4.05 9.51 18.07
CA LYS A 74 3.95 9.29 19.51
C LYS A 74 5.31 8.93 20.09
N THR A 75 6.13 8.15 19.39
CA THR A 75 7.51 7.87 19.79
C THR A 75 8.34 9.15 19.84
N ILE A 76 8.27 10.00 18.81
CA ILE A 76 8.99 11.29 18.79
C ILE A 76 8.57 12.15 19.98
N THR A 77 7.27 12.34 20.16
CA THR A 77 6.73 13.30 21.14
C THR A 77 6.86 12.84 22.59
N THR A 78 6.68 11.54 22.86
CA THR A 78 6.65 11.00 24.22
C THR A 78 7.97 10.42 24.69
N VAL A 79 8.88 10.08 23.77
CA VAL A 79 10.18 9.48 24.08
C VAL A 79 11.31 10.42 23.66
N ILE A 80 11.49 10.63 22.36
CA ILE A 80 12.71 11.22 21.81
C ILE A 80 12.87 12.67 22.26
N LYS A 81 11.81 13.48 22.17
CA LYS A 81 11.81 14.87 22.66
C LYS A 81 12.13 14.98 24.15
N LYS A 82 11.92 13.92 24.93
CA LYS A 82 12.23 13.91 26.36
C LYS A 82 13.72 13.69 26.63
N PHE A 83 14.57 13.51 25.62
CA PHE A 83 16.02 13.49 25.83
C PHE A 83 16.57 14.90 26.11
N LEU A 84 15.89 15.94 25.60
CA LEU A 84 16.28 17.36 25.75
C LEU A 84 15.85 17.93 27.12
N THR A 85 16.23 17.29 28.23
CA THR A 85 15.74 17.68 29.57
C THR A 85 16.42 18.91 30.16
N ALA A 86 17.71 19.09 29.93
CA ALA A 86 18.51 20.17 30.51
C ALA A 86 19.26 20.91 29.40
N PRO A 87 19.39 22.25 29.49
CA PRO A 87 20.26 23.00 28.59
C PRO A 87 21.71 22.57 28.78
N ARG A 88 22.55 22.85 27.78
CA ARG A 88 23.99 22.58 27.86
C ARG A 88 24.59 23.44 28.98
N SER A 89 25.39 22.82 29.86
CA SER A 89 26.09 23.51 30.95
C SER A 89 27.61 23.39 30.82
N PRO A 90 28.22 24.01 29.78
CA PRO A 90 29.66 24.01 29.62
C PRO A 90 30.34 24.81 30.74
N GLY A 91 31.60 24.49 31.04
CA GLY A 91 32.32 25.06 32.19
C GLY A 91 32.44 26.59 32.20
N TYR A 92 32.34 27.25 31.05
CA TYR A 92 32.34 28.71 30.99
C TYR A 92 31.08 29.33 31.63
N LEU A 93 29.93 28.63 31.64
CA LEU A 93 28.70 29.13 32.27
C LEU A 93 28.79 29.16 33.80
N ASN A 94 29.80 28.52 34.40
CA ASN A 94 30.07 28.65 35.84
C ASN A 94 30.54 30.07 36.21
N LYS A 95 30.90 30.90 35.23
CA LYS A 95 31.30 32.29 35.43
C LYS A 95 30.09 33.21 35.16
N PRO A 96 29.69 34.08 36.12
CA PRO A 96 28.51 34.91 35.97
C PRO A 96 28.48 35.78 34.71
N GLU A 97 29.64 36.27 34.26
CA GLU A 97 29.76 37.11 33.06
C GLU A 97 29.34 36.40 31.77
N TYR A 98 29.38 35.06 31.71
CA TYR A 98 28.98 34.28 30.54
C TYR A 98 27.59 33.64 30.67
N SER A 99 26.87 33.87 31.77
CA SER A 99 25.53 33.29 32.00
C SER A 99 24.52 33.58 30.88
N HIS A 100 24.68 34.72 30.19
CA HIS A 100 23.84 35.14 29.07
C HIS A 100 24.06 34.34 27.77
N LEU A 101 25.13 33.53 27.67
CA LEU A 101 25.45 32.70 26.51
C LEU A 101 24.80 31.31 26.55
N GLN A 102 23.80 31.11 27.42
CA GLN A 102 23.13 29.83 27.52
C GLN A 102 22.37 29.48 26.22
N GLU A 103 22.75 28.37 25.61
CA GLU A 103 22.16 27.87 24.37
C GLU A 103 20.95 26.98 24.64
N ARG A 104 19.94 27.10 23.77
CA ARG A 104 18.78 26.19 23.78
C ARG A 104 19.15 24.86 23.11
N ASN A 105 18.59 23.77 23.61
CA ASN A 105 18.67 22.47 22.95
C ASN A 105 18.00 22.50 21.55
N THR A 106 18.56 21.71 20.63
CA THR A 106 18.19 21.73 19.20
C THR A 106 17.54 20.42 18.77
N GLU A 107 16.53 20.52 17.92
CA GLU A 107 15.92 19.40 17.21
C GLU A 107 16.14 19.57 15.70
N ILE A 108 16.68 18.55 15.04
CA ILE A 108 16.89 18.50 13.59
C ILE A 108 16.10 17.30 13.05
N TYR A 109 15.31 17.54 12.00
CA TYR A 109 14.49 16.54 11.33
C TYR A 109 14.90 16.47 9.87
N MET A 110 15.24 15.27 9.39
CA MET A 110 15.70 15.02 8.02
C MET A 110 14.96 13.81 7.45
N SER A 111 14.39 13.96 6.26
CA SER A 111 13.69 12.90 5.51
C SER A 111 13.28 13.45 4.14
N SER A 112 12.93 12.58 3.21
CA SER A 112 12.23 12.95 1.98
C SER A 112 10.84 13.52 2.26
N ALA A 113 10.28 14.22 1.27
CA ALA A 113 8.89 14.64 1.34
C ALA A 113 7.97 13.40 1.28
N TRP A 114 6.72 13.58 1.70
CA TRP A 114 5.76 12.47 1.72
C TRP A 114 4.36 12.99 1.42
N TYR A 115 3.35 12.15 1.63
CA TYR A 115 1.96 12.54 1.45
C TYR A 115 1.56 13.71 2.36
N SER A 116 0.83 14.70 1.83
CA SER A 116 0.35 15.85 2.59
C SER A 116 -0.62 15.49 3.73
N SER A 117 -1.25 14.31 3.65
CA SER A 117 -2.07 13.77 4.73
C SER A 117 -1.23 13.37 5.94
N HIS A 118 0.03 12.97 5.73
CA HIS A 118 0.92 12.52 6.78
C HIS A 118 1.29 13.65 7.75
N TRP A 119 1.51 13.32 9.01
CA TRP A 119 1.77 14.32 10.07
C TRP A 119 3.04 15.15 9.82
N CYS A 120 4.00 14.64 9.04
CA CYS A 120 5.22 15.36 8.68
C CYS A 120 4.90 16.64 7.88
N PHE A 121 3.85 16.65 7.06
CA PHE A 121 3.43 17.83 6.31
C PHE A 121 2.97 18.95 7.23
N LYS A 122 2.10 18.65 8.20
CA LYS A 122 1.66 19.63 9.21
C LYS A 122 2.83 20.17 10.03
N LYS A 123 3.84 19.33 10.29
CA LYS A 123 5.07 19.74 10.96
C LYS A 123 5.90 20.68 10.09
N ALA A 124 6.08 20.38 8.81
CA ALA A 124 6.75 21.25 7.85
C ALA A 124 6.06 22.62 7.72
N GLN A 125 4.72 22.63 7.61
CA GLN A 125 3.92 23.86 7.63
C GLN A 125 4.13 24.68 8.90
N SER A 126 4.18 24.00 10.06
CA SER A 126 4.45 24.66 11.35
C SER A 126 5.86 25.24 11.39
N PHE A 127 6.86 24.55 10.84
CA PHE A 127 8.23 25.04 10.74
C PHE A 127 8.32 26.27 9.84
N LEU A 128 7.66 26.25 8.68
CA LEU A 128 7.59 27.41 7.78
C LEU A 128 6.92 28.61 8.47
N ALA A 129 5.76 28.41 9.08
CA ALA A 129 5.06 29.48 9.80
C ALA A 129 5.90 30.07 10.94
N ASN A 130 6.63 29.23 11.68
CA ASN A 130 7.51 29.69 12.74
C ASN A 130 8.81 30.30 12.25
N MET A 131 9.32 29.89 11.08
CA MET A 131 10.50 30.48 10.45
C MET A 131 10.25 31.92 10.00
N LEU A 132 8.99 32.25 9.67
CA LEU A 132 8.55 33.61 9.33
C LEU A 132 8.32 34.51 10.57
N ASP A 133 8.41 33.97 11.79
CA ASP A 133 8.29 34.72 13.04
C ASP A 133 9.69 35.05 13.58
N ASP A 134 10.12 36.30 13.48
CA ASP A 134 11.44 36.78 13.92
C ASP A 134 11.74 36.53 15.41
N LYS A 135 10.71 36.23 16.22
CA LYS A 135 10.87 35.89 17.65
C LYS A 135 11.21 34.42 17.88
N ARG A 136 11.20 33.59 16.84
CA ARG A 136 11.44 32.15 16.93
C ARG A 136 12.65 31.78 16.08
N SER A 137 13.36 30.74 16.53
CA SER A 137 14.53 30.22 15.82
C SER A 137 14.16 28.91 15.13
N TYR A 138 13.38 29.00 14.05
CA TYR A 138 13.02 27.86 13.20
C TYR A 138 13.65 28.03 11.82
N PHE A 139 14.01 26.91 11.21
CA PHE A 139 14.55 26.86 9.86
C PHE A 139 13.99 25.63 9.13
N ILE A 140 13.61 25.81 7.88
CA ILE A 140 13.20 24.73 6.99
C ILE A 140 13.73 25.01 5.58
N CYS A 141 14.23 23.97 4.92
CA CYS A 141 14.64 24.01 3.53
C CYS A 141 14.32 22.67 2.85
N GLY A 142 14.08 22.70 1.55
CA GLY A 142 14.12 21.53 0.68
C GLY A 142 15.41 21.55 -0.14
N LEU A 143 16.01 20.39 -0.35
CA LEU A 143 17.24 20.22 -1.13
C LEU A 143 16.99 19.20 -2.25
N PRO A 144 16.28 19.57 -3.32
CA PRO A 144 15.93 18.63 -4.38
C PRO A 144 17.16 18.23 -5.22
N TYR A 145 17.03 17.14 -5.97
CA TYR A 145 18.13 16.46 -6.68
C TYR A 145 18.91 17.36 -7.64
N GLN A 146 18.30 18.43 -8.15
CA GLN A 146 18.97 19.40 -9.02
C GLN A 146 20.17 20.06 -8.32
N HIS A 147 20.16 20.20 -6.98
CA HIS A 147 21.32 20.67 -6.23
C HIS A 147 22.48 19.67 -6.22
N ALA A 148 22.18 18.36 -6.19
CA ALA A 148 23.20 17.32 -6.28
C ALA A 148 23.86 17.34 -7.68
N ILE A 149 23.07 17.51 -8.74
CA ILE A 149 23.58 17.70 -10.11
C ILE A 149 24.45 18.96 -10.19
N GLN A 150 23.96 20.09 -9.69
CA GLN A 150 24.72 21.34 -9.68
C GLN A 150 26.05 21.22 -8.93
N SER A 151 26.08 20.43 -7.87
CA SER A 151 27.27 20.20 -7.03
C SER A 151 28.20 19.11 -7.59
N GLY A 152 27.86 18.48 -8.72
CA GLY A 152 28.62 17.38 -9.30
C GLY A 152 28.58 16.08 -8.48
N LEU A 153 27.58 15.92 -7.62
CA LEU A 153 27.38 14.73 -6.78
C LEU A 153 26.46 13.69 -7.42
N LEU A 154 25.73 14.07 -8.49
CA LEU A 154 24.81 13.22 -9.24
C LEU A 154 24.96 13.54 -10.73
N MET A 155 25.05 12.53 -11.59
CA MET A 155 25.14 12.76 -13.03
C MET A 155 23.76 13.02 -13.60
N ARG A 156 23.67 13.97 -14.54
CA ARG A 156 22.40 14.25 -15.23
C ARG A 156 21.93 13.05 -16.06
N GLU A 157 22.86 12.40 -16.75
CA GLU A 157 22.59 11.25 -17.62
C GLU A 157 21.94 10.10 -16.83
N GLU A 158 22.44 9.79 -15.63
CA GLU A 158 21.86 8.77 -14.74
C GLU A 158 20.40 9.07 -14.37
N VAL A 159 20.06 10.34 -14.11
CA VAL A 159 18.68 10.75 -13.80
C VAL A 159 17.77 10.67 -15.03
N GLU A 160 18.28 11.05 -16.20
CA GLU A 160 17.51 10.97 -17.46
C GLU A 160 17.21 9.52 -17.84
N ASP A 161 18.17 8.60 -17.61
CA ASP A 161 17.99 7.17 -17.82
C ASP A 161 16.94 6.59 -16.87
N GLU A 162 17.00 6.86 -15.56
CA GLU A 162 16.00 6.39 -14.57
C GLU A 162 14.59 6.92 -14.88
N MET A 163 14.48 8.19 -15.27
CA MET A 163 13.19 8.79 -15.69
C MET A 163 12.61 8.18 -16.98
N SER A 164 13.43 7.47 -17.77
CA SER A 164 13.03 6.86 -19.03
C SER A 164 12.54 5.41 -18.90
N GLU A 165 12.70 4.81 -17.71
CA GLU A 165 12.30 3.42 -17.42
C GLU A 165 10.77 3.24 -17.50
N GLU A 166 10.30 2.09 -17.98
CA GLU A 166 8.87 1.80 -18.19
C GLU A 166 8.07 1.77 -16.87
N ASP A 167 8.72 1.46 -15.76
CA ASP A 167 8.15 1.37 -14.41
C ASP A 167 8.40 2.63 -13.56
N PHE A 168 8.89 3.72 -14.16
CA PHE A 168 9.09 4.99 -13.48
C PHE A 168 7.79 5.49 -12.82
N ASP A 169 7.85 5.81 -11.52
CA ASP A 169 6.76 6.41 -10.76
C ASP A 169 7.05 7.89 -10.47
N PRO A 170 6.45 8.83 -11.24
CA PRO A 170 6.66 10.27 -11.06
C PRO A 170 6.27 10.77 -9.66
N VAL A 171 5.33 10.10 -8.99
CA VAL A 171 4.88 10.51 -7.66
C VAL A 171 5.92 10.17 -6.62
N SER A 172 6.38 8.90 -6.61
CA SER A 172 7.47 8.47 -5.75
C SER A 172 8.73 9.29 -6.00
N TRP A 173 9.06 9.53 -7.28
CA TRP A 173 10.16 10.42 -7.66
C TRP A 173 10.01 11.83 -7.09
N SER A 174 8.84 12.47 -7.25
CA SER A 174 8.62 13.84 -6.75
C SER A 174 8.79 13.97 -5.23
N MET A 175 8.41 12.94 -4.48
CA MET A 175 8.54 12.91 -3.03
C MET A 175 9.99 12.67 -2.60
N GLU A 176 10.66 11.69 -3.21
CA GLU A 176 12.03 11.30 -2.86
C GLU A 176 13.08 12.30 -3.37
N MET A 177 12.97 12.74 -4.63
CA MET A 177 14.00 13.49 -5.32
C MET A 177 13.70 14.99 -5.43
N GLU A 178 12.43 15.40 -5.53
CA GLU A 178 12.06 16.81 -5.75
C GLU A 178 11.68 17.57 -4.47
N CYS A 179 11.71 16.90 -3.31
CA CYS A 179 11.25 17.46 -2.03
C CYS A 179 9.78 17.97 -2.08
N LEU A 180 8.94 17.38 -2.93
CA LEU A 180 7.54 17.79 -3.09
C LEU A 180 6.64 16.95 -2.20
N PHE A 181 5.91 17.62 -1.31
CA PHE A 181 4.84 16.95 -0.57
C PHE A 181 3.70 16.65 -1.52
N TYR A 182 3.49 15.37 -1.81
CA TYR A 182 2.44 14.94 -2.69
C TYR A 182 1.10 14.95 -1.96
N GLY A 183 0.14 15.75 -2.42
CA GLY A 183 -1.04 16.06 -1.63
C GLY A 183 -2.27 16.24 -2.46
N GLN A 184 -3.37 15.67 -1.99
CA GLN A 184 -4.65 15.71 -2.70
C GLN A 184 -5.19 17.13 -2.81
N ASN A 185 -5.88 17.41 -3.92
CA ASN A 185 -6.94 18.41 -3.93
C ASN A 185 -7.83 18.16 -2.70
N SER A 186 -8.30 19.22 -2.02
CA SER A 186 -9.27 19.13 -0.92
C SER A 186 -10.54 18.34 -1.29
N ASP A 187 -10.74 18.08 -2.58
CA ASP A 187 -11.86 17.42 -3.22
C ASP A 187 -11.51 15.98 -3.69
N ALA A 188 -10.62 15.23 -3.05
CA ALA A 188 -10.44 13.82 -3.42
C ALA A 188 -11.46 12.91 -2.73
N PHE A 189 -12.02 11.94 -3.48
CA PHE A 189 -13.06 11.06 -2.94
C PHE A 189 -12.50 10.00 -1.98
N PHE A 190 -11.35 9.39 -2.30
CA PHE A 190 -10.62 8.51 -1.40
C PHE A 190 -9.38 9.21 -0.88
N SER A 191 -8.98 9.00 0.38
CA SER A 191 -7.72 9.52 0.91
C SER A 191 -6.64 8.44 1.00
N TYR A 192 -5.37 8.83 0.95
CA TYR A 192 -4.25 7.89 1.18
C TYR A 192 -4.37 7.19 2.54
N GLU A 193 -4.79 7.90 3.59
CA GLU A 193 -4.98 7.31 4.92
C GLU A 193 -6.07 6.23 4.95
N ASP A 194 -7.14 6.37 4.14
CA ASP A 194 -8.19 5.34 4.04
C ASP A 194 -7.62 3.99 3.58
N PHE A 195 -6.60 4.01 2.72
CA PHE A 195 -5.93 2.81 2.21
C PHE A 195 -4.75 2.38 3.07
N ASN A 196 -3.87 3.30 3.46
CA ASN A 196 -2.64 2.98 4.17
C ASN A 196 -2.91 2.29 5.51
N ASN A 197 -3.94 2.73 6.24
CA ASN A 197 -4.39 2.07 7.48
C ASN A 197 -4.90 0.64 7.29
N ARG A 198 -5.12 0.22 6.03
CA ARG A 198 -5.58 -1.11 5.64
C ARG A 198 -4.50 -2.01 5.06
N ARG A 199 -3.28 -1.51 4.88
CA ARG A 199 -2.10 -2.30 4.51
C ARG A 199 -1.65 -3.21 5.67
N LYS A 200 -2.34 -4.34 5.83
CA LYS A 200 -2.18 -5.28 6.98
C LYS A 200 -1.68 -6.65 6.57
N ILE A 201 -1.72 -6.99 5.28
CA ILE A 201 -1.36 -8.31 4.77
C ILE A 201 0.12 -8.31 4.45
N LYS A 202 0.89 -9.08 5.21
CA LYS A 202 2.34 -9.20 4.99
C LYS A 202 2.69 -10.14 3.86
N ASN A 203 1.94 -11.24 3.71
CA ASN A 203 2.25 -12.29 2.75
C ASN A 203 1.20 -12.28 1.63
N ALA A 204 1.62 -11.93 0.42
CA ALA A 204 0.86 -12.16 -0.80
C ALA A 204 0.74 -13.66 -1.10
N TYR A 205 -0.27 -14.01 -1.89
CA TYR A 205 -0.23 -15.27 -2.62
C TYR A 205 0.90 -15.21 -3.63
N LEU A 206 1.66 -16.30 -3.73
CA LEU A 206 2.79 -16.36 -4.64
C LEU A 206 2.30 -16.52 -6.08
N PRO A 207 3.09 -16.11 -7.08
CA PRO A 207 2.86 -16.53 -8.46
C PRO A 207 2.75 -18.06 -8.57
N LEU A 208 1.94 -18.57 -9.50
CA LEU A 208 1.69 -20.02 -9.62
C LEU A 208 2.96 -20.86 -9.79
N PHE A 209 3.95 -20.37 -10.54
CA PHE A 209 5.22 -21.07 -10.73
C PHE A 209 5.97 -21.31 -9.41
N MET A 210 5.78 -20.45 -8.40
CA MET A 210 6.40 -20.61 -7.08
C MET A 210 5.76 -21.73 -6.28
N TYR A 211 4.47 -21.97 -6.42
CA TYR A 211 3.81 -23.12 -5.77
C TYR A 211 4.34 -24.43 -6.36
N GLU A 212 4.44 -24.50 -7.69
CA GLU A 212 5.00 -25.64 -8.41
C GLU A 212 6.48 -25.88 -8.05
N LYS A 213 7.34 -24.86 -8.19
CA LYS A 213 8.79 -24.95 -7.94
C LYS A 213 9.12 -25.35 -6.50
N ARG A 214 8.26 -24.98 -5.54
CA ARG A 214 8.42 -25.33 -4.12
C ARG A 214 7.71 -26.63 -3.73
N GLY A 215 6.91 -27.21 -4.61
CA GLY A 215 6.06 -28.37 -4.29
C GLY A 215 5.07 -28.10 -3.16
N ILE A 216 4.62 -26.85 -2.99
CA ILE A 216 3.62 -26.47 -1.98
C ILE A 216 2.30 -26.16 -2.66
N HIS A 217 1.20 -26.31 -1.91
CA HIS A 217 -0.13 -26.11 -2.45
C HIS A 217 -0.58 -24.67 -2.19
N VAL A 218 -1.41 -24.13 -3.09
CA VAL A 218 -2.16 -22.91 -2.82
C VAL A 218 -3.01 -23.13 -1.56
N PRO A 219 -3.13 -22.14 -0.65
CA PRO A 219 -3.94 -22.30 0.54
C PRO A 219 -5.36 -22.79 0.23
N GLU A 220 -5.79 -23.83 0.94
CA GLU A 220 -7.15 -24.37 0.85
C GLU A 220 -8.20 -23.33 1.28
N LEU A 221 -9.45 -23.54 0.85
CA LEU A 221 -10.55 -22.67 1.26
C LEU A 221 -10.91 -22.87 2.73
N SER A 222 -11.00 -21.76 3.47
CA SER A 222 -11.55 -21.76 4.82
C SER A 222 -13.07 -22.00 4.79
N PRO A 223 -13.69 -22.48 5.89
CA PRO A 223 -15.13 -22.65 5.94
C PRO A 223 -15.89 -21.35 5.62
N ASN A 224 -16.82 -21.43 4.67
CA ASN A 224 -17.63 -20.30 4.18
C ASN A 224 -16.82 -19.13 3.56
N GLU A 225 -15.54 -19.33 3.26
CA GLU A 225 -14.72 -18.40 2.50
C GLU A 225 -15.29 -18.20 1.09
N ARG A 226 -15.24 -16.95 0.61
CA ARG A 226 -15.46 -16.62 -0.78
C ARG A 226 -14.16 -16.06 -1.34
N ARG A 227 -13.52 -16.82 -2.24
CA ARG A 227 -12.30 -16.41 -2.92
C ARG A 227 -12.68 -15.81 -4.27
N ILE A 228 -12.76 -14.49 -4.30
CA ILE A 228 -13.35 -13.74 -5.40
C ILE A 228 -12.22 -13.20 -6.26
N MET A 229 -12.10 -13.71 -7.48
CA MET A 229 -11.24 -13.12 -8.50
C MET A 229 -12.01 -12.05 -9.25
N SER A 230 -11.47 -10.84 -9.34
CA SER A 230 -12.05 -9.75 -10.12
C SER A 230 -11.11 -9.34 -11.22
N VAL A 231 -11.67 -9.10 -12.41
CA VAL A 231 -10.91 -8.72 -13.58
C VAL A 231 -11.57 -7.51 -14.23
N ASP A 232 -10.82 -6.42 -14.34
CA ASP A 232 -11.17 -5.32 -15.24
C ASP A 232 -10.40 -5.50 -16.55
N VAL A 233 -11.13 -5.61 -17.65
CA VAL A 233 -10.59 -6.10 -18.93
C VAL A 233 -10.24 -4.91 -19.81
N ALA A 234 -8.98 -4.87 -20.22
CA ALA A 234 -8.44 -3.94 -21.21
C ALA A 234 -7.66 -4.74 -22.26
N LEU A 235 -8.15 -4.70 -23.51
CA LEU A 235 -7.59 -5.49 -24.63
C LEU A 235 -6.73 -4.66 -25.58
N MET A 236 -6.71 -3.33 -25.46
CA MET A 236 -5.85 -2.48 -26.29
C MET A 236 -4.46 -2.38 -25.67
N ALA A 237 -3.43 -2.44 -26.50
CA ALA A 237 -2.06 -2.19 -26.07
C ALA A 237 -1.88 -0.70 -25.79
N SER A 238 -1.13 -0.37 -24.73
CA SER A 238 -0.84 1.01 -24.36
C SER A 238 -0.21 1.76 -25.54
N THR A 239 -0.79 2.90 -25.93
CA THR A 239 -0.17 3.84 -26.87
C THR A 239 0.22 5.11 -26.13
N LYS A 240 0.94 6.03 -26.78
CA LYS A 240 1.42 7.30 -26.20
C LYS A 240 0.31 8.15 -25.53
N HIS A 241 -0.97 7.84 -25.78
CA HIS A 241 -2.13 8.54 -25.26
C HIS A 241 -3.19 7.66 -24.56
N ASP A 242 -3.10 6.33 -24.63
CA ASP A 242 -4.06 5.39 -24.02
C ASP A 242 -3.28 4.37 -23.19
N ASN A 243 -3.50 4.31 -21.88
CA ASN A 243 -2.70 3.53 -20.92
C ASN A 243 -3.54 2.43 -20.26
N ASP A 244 -4.20 1.60 -21.06
CA ASP A 244 -5.13 0.57 -20.55
C ASP A 244 -4.40 -0.74 -20.22
N SER A 245 -4.64 -1.29 -19.03
CA SER A 245 -4.10 -2.60 -18.64
C SER A 245 -5.15 -3.45 -17.95
N THR A 246 -5.22 -4.73 -18.32
CA THR A 246 -6.09 -5.67 -17.63
C THR A 246 -5.62 -5.85 -16.18
N SER A 247 -6.47 -5.51 -15.21
CA SER A 247 -6.18 -5.69 -13.79
C SER A 247 -6.88 -6.94 -13.24
N ILE A 248 -6.10 -7.86 -12.67
CA ILE A 248 -6.59 -9.08 -12.03
C ILE A 248 -6.31 -9.01 -10.53
N GLN A 249 -7.32 -9.26 -9.70
CA GLN A 249 -7.20 -9.20 -8.25
C GLN A 249 -7.88 -10.40 -7.59
N ILE A 250 -7.25 -11.00 -6.59
CA ILE A 250 -7.85 -12.08 -5.79
C ILE A 250 -8.09 -11.58 -4.37
N ASN A 251 -9.37 -11.55 -4.00
CA ASN A 251 -9.85 -11.25 -2.66
C ASN A 251 -10.26 -12.54 -1.93
N VAL A 252 -9.60 -12.82 -0.82
CA VAL A 252 -10.01 -13.85 0.14
C VAL A 252 -10.99 -13.21 1.13
N ALA A 253 -12.29 -13.33 0.85
CA ALA A 253 -13.35 -12.79 1.69
C ALA A 253 -13.75 -13.82 2.75
N ILE A 254 -13.40 -13.54 4.01
CA ILE A 254 -13.63 -14.43 5.16
C ILE A 254 -14.83 -13.90 5.95
N PRO A 255 -15.84 -14.72 6.25
CA PRO A 255 -17.01 -14.27 7.00
C PRO A 255 -16.65 -14.00 8.47
N ASP A 256 -17.21 -12.92 9.00
CA ASP A 256 -17.10 -12.43 10.38
C ASP A 256 -18.52 -12.09 10.86
N ASP A 257 -19.18 -13.02 11.58
CA ASP A 257 -20.55 -13.06 12.11
C ASP A 257 -21.71 -12.45 11.28
N LYS A 258 -21.55 -11.22 10.78
CA LYS A 258 -22.55 -10.44 10.04
C LYS A 258 -22.07 -9.95 8.67
N ARG A 259 -20.78 -10.01 8.34
CA ARG A 259 -20.18 -9.48 7.09
C ARG A 259 -18.92 -10.26 6.70
N TYR A 260 -18.54 -10.20 5.44
CA TYR A 260 -17.23 -10.62 4.95
C TYR A 260 -16.18 -9.55 5.23
N ARG A 261 -15.00 -10.01 5.65
CA ARG A 261 -13.76 -9.25 5.67
C ARG A 261 -12.95 -9.60 4.43
N SER A 262 -12.74 -8.63 3.56
CA SER A 262 -12.00 -8.78 2.30
C SER A 262 -10.50 -8.70 2.54
N ASN A 263 -9.73 -9.64 2.00
CA ASN A 263 -8.27 -9.64 2.04
C ASN A 263 -7.75 -9.77 0.61
N TYR A 264 -7.27 -8.67 0.04
CA TYR A 264 -6.69 -8.67 -1.30
C TYR A 264 -5.26 -9.21 -1.22
N VAL A 265 -5.08 -10.47 -1.61
CA VAL A 265 -3.84 -11.24 -1.40
C VAL A 265 -2.99 -11.36 -2.66
N PHE A 266 -3.55 -11.08 -3.83
CA PHE A 266 -2.86 -11.16 -5.12
C PHE A 266 -3.39 -10.09 -6.06
N LEU A 267 -2.47 -9.40 -6.72
CA LEU A 267 -2.77 -8.43 -7.76
C LEU A 267 -1.78 -8.64 -8.92
N ASP A 268 -2.30 -8.60 -10.14
CA ASP A 268 -1.56 -8.70 -11.39
C ASP A 268 -2.12 -7.68 -12.40
N SER A 269 -1.27 -7.24 -13.34
CA SER A 269 -1.63 -6.31 -14.40
C SER A 269 -0.98 -6.77 -15.70
N ARG A 270 -1.76 -6.82 -16.78
CA ARG A 270 -1.28 -7.31 -18.09
C ARG A 270 -1.70 -6.40 -19.21
N GLU A 271 -0.84 -6.22 -20.20
CA GLU A 271 -1.06 -5.32 -21.33
C GLU A 271 -1.01 -6.09 -22.65
N GLY A 272 -1.79 -5.62 -23.64
CA GLY A 272 -1.71 -6.11 -25.02
C GLY A 272 -2.15 -7.56 -25.26
N LEU A 273 -2.90 -8.17 -24.32
CA LEU A 273 -3.39 -9.54 -24.48
C LEU A 273 -4.61 -9.61 -25.38
N THR A 274 -4.66 -10.64 -26.21
CA THR A 274 -5.89 -11.03 -26.92
C THR A 274 -6.92 -11.63 -25.95
N THR A 275 -8.18 -11.69 -26.39
CA THR A 275 -9.28 -12.29 -25.63
C THR A 275 -8.99 -13.74 -25.21
N ASP A 276 -8.37 -14.53 -26.09
CA ASP A 276 -8.11 -15.95 -25.84
C ASP A 276 -6.94 -16.13 -24.86
N GLU A 277 -5.87 -15.33 -25.01
CA GLU A 277 -4.74 -15.31 -24.06
C GLU A 277 -5.18 -14.87 -22.66
N LEU A 278 -5.97 -13.80 -22.58
CA LEU A 278 -6.52 -13.37 -21.29
C LEU A 278 -7.51 -14.40 -20.73
N GLY A 279 -8.35 -14.98 -21.57
CA GLY A 279 -9.30 -16.01 -21.20
C GLY A 279 -8.64 -17.23 -20.57
N ILE A 280 -7.53 -17.72 -21.14
CA ILE A 280 -6.81 -18.86 -20.59
C ILE A 280 -6.10 -18.51 -19.27
N ILE A 281 -5.52 -17.31 -19.15
CA ILE A 281 -4.92 -16.82 -17.89
C ILE A 281 -5.97 -16.73 -16.78
N ILE A 282 -7.15 -16.20 -17.08
CA ILE A 282 -8.26 -16.12 -16.12
C ILE A 282 -8.68 -17.51 -15.66
N MET A 283 -8.84 -18.46 -16.58
CA MET A 283 -9.20 -19.84 -16.22
C MET A 283 -8.10 -20.46 -15.35
N ARG A 284 -6.82 -20.33 -15.75
CA ARG A 284 -5.67 -20.81 -14.98
C ARG A 284 -5.68 -20.24 -13.57
N TYR A 285 -5.82 -18.92 -13.42
CA TYR A 285 -5.84 -18.28 -12.11
C TYR A 285 -7.07 -18.70 -11.30
N PHE A 286 -8.24 -18.76 -11.91
CA PHE A 286 -9.47 -19.17 -11.23
C PHE A 286 -9.36 -20.58 -10.64
N TYR A 287 -8.88 -21.54 -11.44
CA TYR A 287 -8.78 -22.94 -11.03
C TYR A 287 -7.61 -23.17 -10.07
N HIS A 288 -6.40 -22.71 -10.41
CA HIS A 288 -5.21 -22.99 -9.58
C HIS A 288 -5.20 -22.21 -8.27
N TYR A 289 -5.75 -20.98 -8.23
CA TYR A 289 -5.89 -20.26 -6.96
C TYR A 289 -7.10 -20.69 -6.14
N ASN A 290 -7.85 -21.73 -6.55
CA ASN A 290 -9.05 -22.22 -5.87
C ASN A 290 -10.14 -21.13 -5.70
N CYS A 291 -10.34 -20.28 -6.70
CA CYS A 291 -11.34 -19.23 -6.66
C CYS A 291 -12.78 -19.80 -6.64
N THR A 292 -13.66 -19.14 -5.88
CA THR A 292 -15.08 -19.48 -5.79
C THR A 292 -15.94 -18.69 -6.74
N ASP A 293 -15.53 -17.46 -7.03
CA ASP A 293 -16.28 -16.45 -7.76
C ASP A 293 -15.37 -15.70 -8.72
N LEU A 294 -15.90 -15.35 -9.89
CA LEU A 294 -15.23 -14.53 -10.89
C LEU A 294 -16.08 -13.29 -11.16
N VAL A 295 -15.53 -12.10 -11.08
CA VAL A 295 -16.21 -10.84 -11.39
C VAL A 295 -15.65 -10.30 -12.70
N LEU A 296 -16.55 -9.99 -13.65
CA LEU A 296 -16.20 -9.45 -14.96
C LEU A 296 -17.17 -8.33 -15.33
N ASP A 297 -16.64 -7.23 -15.87
CA ASP A 297 -17.48 -6.26 -16.58
C ASP A 297 -17.82 -6.79 -17.98
N CYS A 298 -19.10 -7.08 -18.20
CA CYS A 298 -19.57 -7.64 -19.47
C CYS A 298 -20.30 -6.61 -20.34
N ALA A 299 -20.18 -5.30 -20.04
CA ALA A 299 -20.77 -4.25 -20.86
C ALA A 299 -19.96 -3.93 -22.13
N GLY A 300 -18.65 -4.21 -22.13
CA GLY A 300 -17.74 -3.90 -23.24
C GLY A 300 -16.85 -5.07 -23.62
N VAL A 301 -15.54 -4.82 -23.67
CA VAL A 301 -14.51 -5.79 -24.11
C VAL A 301 -14.48 -7.08 -23.28
N GLY A 302 -14.88 -7.03 -22.00
CA GLY A 302 -14.98 -8.22 -21.15
C GLY A 302 -16.06 -9.22 -21.58
N LEU A 303 -16.97 -8.87 -22.50
CA LEU A 303 -17.91 -9.82 -23.09
C LEU A 303 -17.20 -10.91 -23.90
N GLY A 304 -16.13 -10.57 -24.62
CA GLY A 304 -15.35 -11.54 -25.39
C GLY A 304 -14.71 -12.59 -24.48
N VAL A 305 -14.14 -12.14 -23.36
CA VAL A 305 -13.54 -13.01 -22.34
C VAL A 305 -14.62 -13.92 -21.72
N TYR A 306 -15.81 -13.38 -21.45
CA TYR A 306 -16.93 -14.18 -20.98
C TYR A 306 -17.31 -15.30 -21.97
N ASP A 307 -17.41 -14.98 -23.27
CA ASP A 307 -17.74 -15.98 -24.31
C ASP A 307 -16.65 -17.05 -24.49
N PHE A 308 -15.42 -16.78 -24.06
CA PHE A 308 -14.33 -17.75 -24.00
C PHE A 308 -14.50 -18.72 -22.81
N ILE A 309 -14.69 -18.20 -21.59
CA ILE A 309 -14.71 -19.02 -20.35
C ILE A 309 -15.98 -19.87 -20.17
N ILE A 310 -17.04 -19.60 -20.94
CA ILE A 310 -18.30 -20.39 -20.92
C ILE A 310 -18.21 -21.73 -21.67
N LYS A 311 -17.01 -22.10 -22.13
CA LYS A 311 -16.69 -23.35 -22.82
C LYS A 311 -15.60 -24.08 -22.04
N GLU A 312 -15.47 -25.38 -22.30
CA GLU A 312 -14.28 -26.10 -21.85
C GLU A 312 -13.06 -25.60 -22.64
N GLN A 313 -11.97 -25.32 -21.93
CA GLN A 313 -10.77 -24.71 -22.52
C GLN A 313 -9.55 -25.55 -22.16
N TYR A 314 -8.78 -25.92 -23.17
CA TYR A 314 -7.52 -26.63 -23.00
C TYR A 314 -6.38 -25.62 -22.86
N ASP A 315 -5.61 -25.76 -21.78
CA ASP A 315 -4.42 -24.95 -21.54
C ASP A 315 -3.17 -25.70 -22.01
N PRO A 316 -2.49 -25.22 -23.07
CA PRO A 316 -1.31 -25.88 -23.61
C PRO A 316 -0.09 -25.80 -22.66
N ASP A 317 -0.04 -24.83 -21.75
CA ASP A 317 1.11 -24.65 -20.86
C ASP A 317 1.06 -25.63 -19.69
N THR A 318 -0.13 -25.88 -19.14
CA THR A 318 -0.33 -26.78 -17.99
C THR A 318 -0.73 -28.20 -18.43
N GLY A 319 -1.23 -28.34 -19.66
CA GLY A 319 -1.79 -29.60 -20.17
C GLY A 319 -3.17 -29.94 -19.58
N GLU A 320 -3.79 -29.01 -18.86
CA GLU A 320 -5.08 -29.21 -18.19
C GLU A 320 -6.26 -28.73 -19.05
N THR A 321 -7.44 -29.30 -18.84
CA THR A 321 -8.69 -28.80 -19.42
C THR A 321 -9.55 -28.19 -18.34
N TYR A 322 -9.78 -26.88 -18.42
CA TYR A 322 -10.62 -26.15 -17.50
C TYR A 322 -12.09 -26.26 -17.89
N GLY A 323 -12.95 -26.52 -16.90
CA GLY A 323 -14.40 -26.62 -17.11
C GLY A 323 -15.05 -25.26 -17.40
N ALA A 324 -16.20 -25.29 -18.09
CA ALA A 324 -16.95 -24.08 -18.38
C ALA A 324 -17.46 -23.36 -17.11
N LEU A 325 -17.33 -22.03 -17.09
CA LEU A 325 -17.89 -21.15 -16.07
C LEU A 325 -19.13 -20.43 -16.60
N ALA A 326 -20.15 -20.20 -15.77
CA ALA A 326 -21.40 -19.58 -16.18
C ALA A 326 -21.81 -18.42 -15.25
N ALA A 327 -22.57 -17.47 -15.80
CA ALA A 327 -23.10 -16.37 -15.02
C ALA A 327 -24.01 -16.84 -13.87
N CYS A 328 -23.84 -16.24 -12.69
CA CYS A 328 -24.65 -16.52 -11.50
C CYS A 328 -25.68 -15.42 -11.20
N ASN A 329 -25.48 -14.20 -11.71
CA ASN A 329 -26.27 -13.02 -11.37
C ASN A 329 -27.12 -12.48 -12.55
N ASN A 330 -26.93 -12.98 -13.76
CA ASN A 330 -27.65 -12.53 -14.95
C ASN A 330 -28.15 -13.74 -15.77
N PRO A 331 -29.48 -13.99 -15.82
CA PRO A 331 -30.05 -15.12 -16.55
C PRO A 331 -29.76 -15.10 -18.06
N GLU A 332 -29.83 -13.94 -18.72
CA GLU A 332 -29.53 -13.80 -20.16
C GLU A 332 -28.07 -14.20 -20.46
N MET A 333 -27.15 -13.78 -19.60
CA MET A 333 -25.74 -14.17 -19.72
C MET A 333 -25.55 -15.66 -19.45
N ALA A 334 -26.28 -16.23 -18.49
CA ALA A 334 -26.22 -17.64 -18.18
C ALA A 334 -26.73 -18.51 -19.35
N GLU A 335 -27.76 -18.07 -20.07
CA GLU A 335 -28.32 -18.76 -21.26
C GLU A 335 -27.33 -18.85 -22.43
N ARG A 336 -26.33 -17.96 -22.50
CA ARG A 336 -25.25 -18.05 -23.50
C ARG A 336 -24.40 -19.31 -23.30
N CYS A 337 -24.25 -19.79 -22.06
CA CYS A 337 -23.50 -20.99 -21.75
C CYS A 337 -24.32 -22.24 -22.11
N LYS A 338 -23.83 -23.02 -23.09
CA LYS A 338 -24.51 -24.23 -23.58
C LYS A 338 -24.12 -25.50 -22.80
N VAL A 339 -23.16 -25.40 -21.88
CA VAL A 339 -22.66 -26.53 -21.09
C VAL A 339 -23.57 -26.74 -19.88
N ARG A 340 -24.26 -27.89 -19.82
CA ARG A 340 -25.33 -28.16 -18.82
C ARG A 340 -24.86 -28.09 -17.36
N ASN A 341 -23.63 -28.52 -17.09
CA ASN A 341 -23.06 -28.60 -15.74
C ASN A 341 -22.01 -27.51 -15.48
N ALA A 342 -22.05 -26.40 -16.23
CA ALA A 342 -21.12 -25.30 -16.03
C ALA A 342 -21.25 -24.71 -14.62
N ARG A 343 -20.10 -24.37 -14.02
CA ARG A 343 -20.05 -23.80 -12.67
C ARG A 343 -20.63 -22.39 -12.68
N LYS A 344 -21.77 -22.18 -12.01
CA LYS A 344 -22.41 -20.86 -11.89
C LYS A 344 -21.70 -20.00 -10.85
N CYS A 345 -20.66 -19.31 -11.27
CA CYS A 345 -19.80 -18.51 -10.38
C CYS A 345 -19.34 -17.17 -10.97
N VAL A 346 -19.79 -16.81 -12.18
CA VAL A 346 -19.40 -15.56 -12.83
C VAL A 346 -20.41 -14.46 -12.51
N TRP A 347 -19.94 -13.39 -11.87
CA TRP A 347 -20.66 -12.16 -11.62
C TRP A 347 -20.44 -11.21 -12.79
N CYS A 348 -21.37 -11.21 -13.74
CA CYS A 348 -21.37 -10.30 -14.86
C CYS A 348 -21.88 -8.93 -14.42
N ILE A 349 -21.00 -7.95 -14.33
CA ILE A 349 -21.35 -6.56 -14.03
C ILE A 349 -21.76 -5.88 -15.34
N LYS A 350 -22.90 -5.18 -15.31
CA LYS A 350 -23.30 -4.23 -16.36
C LYS A 350 -23.34 -2.85 -15.70
N ALA A 351 -22.20 -2.17 -15.69
CA ALA A 351 -22.02 -0.95 -14.90
C ALA A 351 -22.91 0.20 -15.42
N SER A 352 -23.80 0.70 -14.57
CA SER A 352 -24.54 1.94 -14.79
C SER A 352 -23.94 3.06 -13.94
N ALA A 353 -24.25 4.33 -14.28
CA ALA A 353 -23.82 5.46 -13.46
C ALA A 353 -24.30 5.35 -11.99
N ASP A 354 -25.50 4.79 -11.77
CA ASP A 354 -26.04 4.51 -10.44
C ASP A 354 -25.26 3.42 -9.71
N PHE A 355 -24.97 2.31 -10.42
CA PHE A 355 -24.20 1.21 -9.86
C PHE A 355 -22.81 1.69 -9.43
N ASN A 356 -22.11 2.43 -10.29
CA ASN A 356 -20.76 2.93 -10.01
C ASN A 356 -20.74 3.93 -8.83
N SER A 357 -21.71 4.85 -8.75
CA SER A 357 -21.82 5.79 -7.63
C SER A 357 -22.06 5.06 -6.30
N ASN A 358 -22.96 4.09 -6.28
CA ASN A 358 -23.28 3.32 -5.08
C ASN A 358 -22.10 2.42 -4.66
N ALA A 359 -21.46 1.75 -5.63
CA ALA A 359 -20.29 0.91 -5.39
C ALA A 359 -19.12 1.75 -4.84
N ALA A 360 -18.89 2.96 -5.35
CA ALA A 360 -17.80 3.82 -4.90
C ALA A 360 -18.00 4.25 -3.45
N THR A 361 -19.23 4.64 -3.11
CA THR A 361 -19.60 5.01 -1.74
C THR A 361 -19.48 3.83 -0.78
N ALA A 362 -19.89 2.64 -1.21
CA ALA A 362 -19.75 1.41 -0.44
C ALA A 362 -18.28 1.04 -0.22
N LEU A 363 -17.44 1.14 -1.26
CA LEU A 363 -16.00 0.87 -1.16
C LEU A 363 -15.32 1.80 -0.16
N ARG A 364 -15.61 3.11 -0.22
CA ARG A 364 -15.09 4.08 0.74
C ARG A 364 -15.49 3.75 2.17
N THR A 365 -16.73 3.31 2.36
CA THR A 365 -17.26 2.90 3.66
C THR A 365 -16.56 1.64 4.19
N SER A 366 -16.34 0.64 3.34
CA SER A 366 -15.66 -0.61 3.70
C SER A 366 -14.19 -0.40 4.06
N LEU A 367 -13.49 0.52 3.38
CA LEU A 367 -12.13 0.94 3.76
C LEU A 367 -12.12 1.57 5.16
N LYS A 368 -12.98 2.56 5.41
CA LYS A 368 -13.07 3.28 6.69
C LYS A 368 -13.48 2.40 7.86
N ASN A 369 -14.42 1.48 7.64
CA ASN A 369 -14.87 0.53 8.66
C ASN A 369 -13.86 -0.59 8.91
N GLY A 370 -12.82 -0.67 8.09
CA GLY A 370 -11.78 -1.67 8.24
C GLY A 370 -12.19 -3.08 7.81
N GLU A 371 -13.12 -3.17 6.87
CA GLU A 371 -13.61 -4.42 6.29
C GLU A 371 -12.66 -4.96 5.22
N ILE A 372 -11.76 -4.11 4.71
CA ILE A 372 -10.80 -4.45 3.65
C ILE A 372 -9.38 -4.50 4.23
N ASN A 373 -8.60 -5.49 3.83
CA ASN A 373 -7.17 -5.58 4.10
C ASN A 373 -6.41 -5.65 2.77
N LEU A 374 -5.31 -4.92 2.70
CA LEU A 374 -4.42 -4.81 1.54
C LEU A 374 -3.02 -5.26 1.91
N LEU A 375 -2.21 -5.54 0.88
CA LEU A 375 -0.79 -5.85 1.04
C LEU A 375 -0.02 -4.65 1.58
N VAL A 376 1.02 -4.94 2.38
CA VAL A 376 1.97 -3.94 2.86
C VAL A 376 2.66 -3.21 1.70
N ASP A 377 3.35 -2.12 2.04
CA ASP A 377 4.05 -1.33 1.04
C ASP A 377 5.12 -2.16 0.30
N SER A 378 5.35 -1.84 -0.97
CA SER A 378 6.36 -2.51 -1.80
C SER A 378 7.77 -2.35 -1.23
N HIS A 379 8.05 -1.26 -0.52
CA HIS A 379 9.33 -1.06 0.15
C HIS A 379 9.55 -2.10 1.29
N ASP A 380 8.52 -2.30 2.12
CA ASP A 380 8.52 -3.32 3.18
C ASP A 380 8.55 -4.75 2.63
N ALA A 381 8.00 -4.94 1.43
CA ALA A 381 7.90 -6.25 0.79
C ALA A 381 9.28 -6.87 0.51
N SER A 382 10.29 -6.07 0.18
CA SER A 382 11.65 -6.52 -0.13
C SER A 382 12.26 -7.39 0.99
N GLU A 383 12.04 -7.02 2.25
CA GLU A 383 12.50 -7.78 3.42
C GLU A 383 11.60 -8.98 3.77
N ILE A 384 10.35 -8.96 3.31
CA ILE A 384 9.41 -10.07 3.50
C ILE A 384 9.70 -11.19 2.49
N VAL A 385 9.88 -10.84 1.21
CA VAL A 385 10.07 -11.83 0.14
C VAL A 385 11.41 -12.57 0.26
N LYS A 386 12.45 -11.91 0.78
CA LYS A 386 13.75 -12.55 1.09
C LYS A 386 13.63 -13.71 2.08
N LYS A 387 12.57 -13.75 2.90
CA LYS A 387 12.31 -14.84 3.85
C LYS A 387 11.58 -16.02 3.22
N ILE A 388 11.11 -15.88 1.98
CA ILE A 388 10.48 -16.97 1.24
C ILE A 388 11.56 -18.00 0.88
N PRO A 389 11.40 -19.27 1.26
CA PRO A 389 12.33 -20.32 0.85
C PRO A 389 12.51 -20.35 -0.68
N SER A 390 13.76 -20.47 -1.11
CA SER A 390 14.18 -20.50 -2.52
C SER A 390 14.08 -19.16 -3.26
N TYR A 391 13.72 -18.05 -2.61
CA TYR A 391 13.69 -16.73 -3.25
C TYR A 391 15.05 -16.31 -3.82
N SER A 392 16.14 -16.52 -3.08
CA SER A 392 17.51 -16.17 -3.51
C SER A 392 18.03 -16.98 -4.69
N SER A 393 17.37 -18.09 -5.05
CA SER A 393 17.70 -18.93 -6.21
C SER A 393 16.88 -18.59 -7.46
N LEU A 394 15.98 -17.61 -7.36
CA LEU A 394 15.18 -17.14 -8.48
C LEU A 394 16.00 -16.21 -9.37
N SER A 395 15.72 -16.25 -10.66
CA SER A 395 16.19 -15.22 -11.60
C SER A 395 15.62 -13.84 -11.22
N GLU A 396 16.25 -12.77 -11.69
CA GLU A 396 15.79 -11.39 -11.41
C GLU A 396 14.32 -11.19 -11.81
N LYS A 397 13.93 -11.71 -12.98
CA LYS A 397 12.53 -11.68 -13.44
C LYS A 397 11.58 -12.39 -12.48
N GLU A 398 11.91 -13.62 -12.06
CA GLU A 398 11.09 -14.38 -11.11
C GLU A 398 11.01 -13.69 -9.74
N GLN A 399 12.08 -13.02 -9.31
CA GLN A 399 12.08 -12.21 -8.08
C GLN A 399 11.11 -11.04 -8.19
N THR A 400 11.15 -10.31 -9.32
CA THR A 400 10.21 -9.23 -9.64
C THR A 400 8.76 -9.73 -9.64
N ASP A 401 8.49 -10.89 -10.26
CA ASP A 401 7.15 -11.48 -10.29
C ASP A 401 6.60 -11.76 -8.87
N VAL A 402 7.46 -12.14 -7.92
CA VAL A 402 7.07 -12.37 -6.51
C VAL A 402 6.76 -11.06 -5.77
N ILE A 403 7.45 -9.97 -6.09
CA ILE A 403 7.21 -8.64 -5.51
C ILE A 403 6.00 -7.95 -6.16
N MET A 404 5.65 -8.34 -7.39
CA MET A 404 4.69 -7.64 -8.23
C MET A 404 3.36 -7.35 -7.53
N SER A 405 2.77 -8.30 -6.80
CA SER A 405 1.50 -8.06 -6.10
C SER A 405 1.55 -6.90 -5.08
N TYR A 406 2.69 -6.64 -4.44
CA TYR A 406 2.86 -5.50 -3.52
C TYR A 406 2.95 -4.19 -4.30
N VAL A 407 3.71 -4.17 -5.39
CA VAL A 407 3.82 -3.01 -6.31
C VAL A 407 2.45 -2.68 -6.89
N GLN A 408 1.73 -3.68 -7.41
CA GLN A 408 0.38 -3.53 -7.95
C GLN A 408 -0.62 -3.01 -6.89
N THR A 409 -0.43 -3.36 -5.61
CA THR A 409 -1.23 -2.80 -4.51
C THR A 409 -0.92 -1.32 -4.27
N SER A 410 0.35 -0.93 -4.34
CA SER A 410 0.75 0.49 -4.26
C SER A 410 0.20 1.30 -5.43
N LEU A 411 0.29 0.76 -6.65
CA LEU A 411 -0.28 1.38 -7.84
C LEU A 411 -1.81 1.51 -7.76
N LEU A 412 -2.52 0.49 -7.28
CA LEU A 412 -3.97 0.56 -7.00
C LEU A 412 -4.33 1.73 -6.08
N ILE A 413 -3.56 1.93 -5.00
CA ILE A 413 -3.79 3.02 -4.06
C ILE A 413 -3.54 4.36 -4.76
N ASN A 414 -2.44 4.49 -5.50
CA ASN A 414 -2.10 5.69 -6.26
C ASN A 414 -3.18 6.04 -7.30
N GLU A 415 -3.71 5.06 -8.03
CA GLU A 415 -4.84 5.26 -8.94
C GLU A 415 -6.06 5.80 -8.18
N ALA A 416 -6.46 5.12 -7.10
CA ALA A 416 -7.69 5.46 -6.39
C ALA A 416 -7.66 6.85 -5.72
N ILE A 417 -6.52 7.28 -5.19
CA ILE A 417 -6.36 8.59 -4.55
C ILE A 417 -6.29 9.75 -5.56
N ASN A 418 -5.97 9.47 -6.81
CA ASN A 418 -5.80 10.46 -7.87
C ASN A 418 -7.03 10.62 -8.77
N LEU A 419 -8.09 9.84 -8.53
CA LEU A 419 -9.36 10.02 -9.21
C LEU A 419 -10.00 11.35 -8.84
N ASP A 420 -10.37 12.13 -9.87
CA ASP A 420 -11.22 13.29 -9.71
C ASP A 420 -12.66 12.84 -9.54
N HIS A 421 -13.44 13.60 -8.76
CA HIS A 421 -14.85 13.32 -8.56
C HIS A 421 -15.71 14.51 -8.95
N GLU A 422 -16.84 14.22 -9.61
CA GLU A 422 -17.88 15.18 -9.93
C GLU A 422 -19.20 14.69 -9.36
N LEU A 423 -19.99 15.62 -8.82
CA LEU A 423 -21.37 15.36 -8.45
C LEU A 423 -22.28 15.71 -9.63
N VAL A 424 -22.79 14.68 -10.30
CA VAL A 424 -23.74 14.82 -11.42
C VAL A 424 -25.08 14.26 -10.98
N ASN A 425 -26.11 15.11 -10.84
CA ASN A 425 -27.45 14.70 -10.39
C ASN A 425 -27.44 13.92 -9.04
N ASN A 426 -26.66 14.40 -8.05
CA ASN A 426 -26.42 13.73 -6.76
C ASN A 426 -25.74 12.36 -6.84
N LYS A 427 -25.18 11.97 -8.00
CA LYS A 427 -24.38 10.76 -8.18
C LYS A 427 -22.92 11.12 -8.22
N VAL A 428 -22.10 10.33 -7.52
CA VAL A 428 -20.65 10.45 -7.54
C VAL A 428 -20.15 9.82 -8.83
N ARG A 429 -19.54 10.61 -9.69
CA ARG A 429 -18.82 10.13 -10.86
C ARG A 429 -17.33 10.31 -10.64
N LEU A 430 -16.60 9.20 -10.65
CA LEU A 430 -15.14 9.19 -10.55
C LEU A 430 -14.51 9.08 -11.93
N LYS A 431 -13.61 10.00 -12.24
CA LYS A 431 -12.89 10.09 -13.51
C LYS A 431 -11.39 10.05 -13.24
N GLU A 432 -10.66 9.44 -14.16
CA GLU A 432 -9.20 9.53 -14.17
C GLU A 432 -8.76 10.93 -14.58
N ARG A 433 -7.56 11.31 -14.15
CA ARG A 433 -6.87 12.47 -14.69
C ARG A 433 -6.22 12.10 -16.02
N SER A 434 -6.04 13.07 -16.90
CA SER A 434 -5.35 12.85 -18.17
C SER A 434 -4.00 12.17 -17.94
N GLY A 435 -3.77 11.02 -18.59
CA GLY A 435 -2.53 10.24 -18.47
C GLY A 435 -2.46 9.26 -17.28
N THR A 436 -3.50 9.17 -16.44
CA THR A 436 -3.55 8.23 -15.30
C THR A 436 -4.50 7.06 -15.58
N ARG A 437 -4.28 5.92 -14.92
CA ARG A 437 -5.05 4.69 -15.10
C ARG A 437 -6.16 4.54 -14.06
N LYS A 438 -7.15 3.69 -14.34
CA LYS A 438 -8.27 3.38 -13.42
C LYS A 438 -8.60 1.88 -13.29
N ASP A 439 -7.93 1.01 -14.04
CA ASP A 439 -8.30 -0.41 -14.15
C ASP A 439 -8.24 -1.15 -12.81
N ARG A 440 -7.21 -0.89 -11.99
CA ARG A 440 -7.06 -1.54 -10.68
C ARG A 440 -8.16 -1.07 -9.74
N TYR A 441 -8.43 0.23 -9.73
CA TYR A 441 -9.53 0.78 -8.95
C TYR A 441 -10.88 0.15 -9.34
N SER A 442 -11.18 0.07 -10.63
CA SER A 442 -12.42 -0.50 -11.16
C SER A 442 -12.58 -1.98 -10.80
N SER A 443 -11.51 -2.77 -10.93
CA SER A 443 -11.51 -4.17 -10.49
C SER A 443 -11.80 -4.31 -8.99
N MET A 444 -11.17 -3.48 -8.15
CA MET A 444 -11.43 -3.47 -6.71
C MET A 444 -12.87 -3.04 -6.38
N LEU A 445 -13.39 -2.05 -7.11
CA LEU A 445 -14.75 -1.53 -6.98
C LEU A 445 -15.80 -2.62 -7.24
N TYR A 446 -15.66 -3.35 -8.34
CA TYR A 446 -16.57 -4.43 -8.73
C TYR A 446 -16.48 -5.61 -7.76
N ASN A 447 -15.27 -5.97 -7.34
CA ASN A 447 -15.07 -6.99 -6.30
C ASN A 447 -15.83 -6.63 -5.01
N ASN A 448 -15.64 -5.41 -4.50
CA ASN A 448 -16.32 -4.97 -3.28
C ASN A 448 -17.84 -4.91 -3.45
N ALA A 449 -18.34 -4.50 -4.63
CA ALA A 449 -19.78 -4.51 -4.91
C ALA A 449 -20.38 -5.92 -4.78
N VAL A 450 -19.69 -6.95 -5.30
CA VAL A 450 -20.10 -8.36 -5.14
C VAL A 450 -20.04 -8.78 -3.67
N VAL A 451 -19.00 -8.40 -2.93
CA VAL A 451 -18.93 -8.65 -1.47
C VAL A 451 -20.12 -8.05 -0.73
N GLN A 452 -20.58 -6.85 -1.08
CA GLN A 452 -21.76 -6.24 -0.45
C GLN A 452 -23.06 -7.00 -0.76
N ILE A 453 -23.19 -7.56 -1.97
CA ILE A 453 -24.30 -8.44 -2.32
C ILE A 453 -24.24 -9.72 -1.47
N LEU A 454 -23.07 -10.34 -1.37
CA LEU A 454 -22.85 -11.54 -0.54
C LEU A 454 -23.11 -11.28 0.95
N ASN A 455 -22.74 -10.10 1.46
CA ASN A 455 -23.08 -9.66 2.82
C ASN A 455 -24.59 -9.61 3.07
N THR A 456 -25.38 -9.26 2.06
CA THR A 456 -26.84 -9.22 2.17
C THR A 456 -27.41 -10.64 2.22
N GLN A 457 -26.79 -11.60 1.54
CA GLN A 457 -27.17 -13.01 1.56
C GLN A 457 -26.73 -13.74 2.84
N LEU A 458 -25.64 -13.31 3.47
CA LEU A 458 -25.17 -13.81 4.76
C LEU A 458 -26.10 -13.48 5.92
N LYS A 459 -26.78 -12.32 5.87
CA LYS A 459 -27.69 -11.91 6.94
C LYS A 459 -28.82 -12.94 7.04
N PRO A 460 -29.12 -13.49 8.23
CA PRO A 460 -30.25 -14.38 8.37
C PRO A 460 -31.50 -13.66 7.85
N GLN A 461 -32.18 -14.29 6.89
CA GLN A 461 -33.51 -13.87 6.47
C GLN A 461 -34.30 -13.72 7.76
N GLN A 462 -34.73 -12.50 8.11
CA GLN A 462 -35.63 -12.32 9.23
C GLN A 462 -36.83 -13.20 8.92
N SER A 463 -36.96 -14.32 9.61
CA SER A 463 -38.18 -15.09 9.66
C SER A 463 -39.22 -14.08 10.11
N ASN A 464 -40.13 -13.74 9.19
CA ASN A 464 -41.14 -12.72 9.40
C ASN A 464 -41.79 -12.99 10.76
N ALA A 465 -41.49 -12.19 11.78
CA ALA A 465 -42.06 -12.39 13.12
C ALA A 465 -43.60 -12.38 13.07
N LYS A 466 -44.17 -11.75 12.02
CA LYS A 466 -45.58 -11.84 11.64
C LYS A 466 -46.09 -13.27 11.42
N GLN A 467 -45.34 -14.16 10.76
CA GLN A 467 -45.77 -15.55 10.51
C GLN A 467 -45.82 -16.39 11.80
N ILE A 468 -44.95 -16.12 12.77
CA ILE A 468 -44.98 -16.80 14.09
C ILE A 468 -46.14 -16.27 14.95
N LEU A 469 -46.44 -14.97 14.88
CA LEU A 469 -47.59 -14.37 15.55
C LEU A 469 -48.93 -14.86 14.99
N ASP A 470 -49.02 -15.09 13.67
CA ASP A 470 -50.22 -15.68 13.04
C ASP A 470 -50.44 -17.14 13.44
N LEU A 471 -49.37 -17.88 13.77
CA LEU A 471 -49.43 -19.24 14.34
C LEU A 471 -49.82 -19.26 15.83
N MET A 472 -49.79 -18.12 16.52
CA MET A 472 -50.12 -17.98 17.96
C MET A 472 -51.58 -17.60 18.23
N TYR A 473 -52.53 -17.89 17.33
CA TYR A 473 -53.95 -17.78 17.66
C TYR A 473 -54.40 -18.90 18.63
N MET A 474 -54.26 -18.63 19.92
CA MET A 474 -54.91 -19.40 21.00
C MET A 474 -56.43 -19.32 20.83
N ARG A 475 -57.07 -20.42 20.42
CA ARG A 475 -58.54 -20.53 20.36
C ARG A 475 -59.10 -20.35 21.78
N LYS A 476 -60.02 -19.40 21.96
CA LYS A 476 -60.82 -19.28 23.20
C LYS A 476 -61.54 -20.61 23.47
N GLY A 477 -61.29 -21.19 24.64
CA GLY A 477 -61.97 -22.40 25.10
C GLY A 477 -63.48 -22.19 25.19
N LYS A 478 -64.26 -23.13 24.65
CA LYS A 478 -65.72 -23.14 24.79
C LYS A 478 -66.08 -23.51 26.23
N ILE A 479 -66.73 -22.61 26.94
CA ILE A 479 -67.39 -22.92 28.22
C ILE A 479 -68.65 -23.73 27.88
N LYS A 480 -68.69 -25.00 28.29
CA LYS A 480 -69.93 -25.79 28.26
C LYS A 480 -70.85 -25.29 29.38
N LYS A 481 -72.13 -25.07 29.04
CA LYS A 481 -73.21 -25.00 30.03
C LYS A 481 -73.43 -26.37 30.65
#